data_AF-A0A9W7GU20-F1
#
_entry.id   AF-A0A9W7GU20-F1
#
_cell.length_a   1.000
_cell.length_b   1.000
_cell.length_c   1.000
_cell.angle_alpha   90.00
_cell.angle_beta   90.00
_cell.angle_gamma   90.00
#
_symmetry.space_group_name_H-M   'P 1'
#
loop_
_entity.id
_entity.type
_entity.pdbx_description
1 polymer ?
#
loop_
_entity_poly.entity_id
_entity_poly.type
_entity_poly.pdbx_seq_one_letter_code
_entity_poly.pdbx_strand_id
1 'polypeptide(L)'
;METKKLAVESAPVFQEGLCFILTRWSALTAAVENEWGGRDSRGKANAICTDVFAFFTAFRAEPLHIDDLENILEQGLLSLNTLVEYGSIEEVSSVFFFASI
;
A
#
# COMPACT_ATOMS: atom_id res chain seq x y z
N MET A 1 5.90 15.74 -17.41
CA MET A 1 5.63 14.56 -16.56
C MET A 1 4.14 14.35 -16.58
N GLU A 2 3.67 13.40 -17.41
CA GLU A 2 2.26 13.08 -17.51
C GLU A 2 1.86 12.22 -16.30
N THR A 3 0.96 12.74 -15.46
CA THR A 3 0.31 11.99 -14.40
C THR A 3 -0.63 10.98 -15.05
N LYS A 4 -0.18 9.73 -15.15
CA LYS A 4 -0.93 8.62 -15.75
C LYS A 4 -2.14 8.32 -14.86
N LYS A 5 -3.30 8.83 -15.29
CA LYS A 5 -4.59 8.58 -14.65
C LYS A 5 -4.98 7.12 -14.90
N LEU A 6 -5.25 6.35 -13.85
CA LEU A 6 -5.84 5.01 -14.02
C LEU A 6 -7.20 5.16 -14.70
N ALA A 7 -7.35 4.56 -15.88
CA ALA A 7 -8.64 4.46 -16.56
C ALA A 7 -9.58 3.61 -15.69
N VAL A 8 -10.86 3.99 -15.62
CA VAL A 8 -11.89 3.32 -14.81
C VAL A 8 -11.97 1.81 -15.09
N GLU A 9 -11.60 1.38 -16.31
CA GLU A 9 -11.56 -0.02 -16.72
C GLU A 9 -10.38 -0.81 -16.14
N SER A 10 -9.26 -0.16 -15.82
CA SER A 10 -8.08 -0.79 -15.22
C SER A 10 -8.12 -0.81 -13.69
N ALA A 11 -9.05 -0.09 -13.06
CA ALA A 11 -9.20 -0.02 -11.61
C ALA A 11 -9.35 -1.39 -10.91
N PRO A 12 -10.20 -2.34 -11.36
CA PRO A 12 -10.31 -3.64 -10.68
C PRO A 12 -9.05 -4.50 -10.83
N VAL A 13 -8.40 -4.47 -12.01
CA VAL A 13 -7.12 -5.18 -12.25
C VAL A 13 -6.00 -4.57 -11.41
N PHE A 14 -6.00 -3.25 -11.26
CA PHE A 14 -5.07 -2.53 -10.41
C PHE A 14 -5.29 -2.86 -8.92
N GLN A 15 -6.54 -2.96 -8.48
CA GLN A 15 -6.87 -3.39 -7.11
C GLN A 15 -6.39 -4.81 -6.83
N GLU A 16 -6.56 -5.75 -7.77
CA GLU A 16 -6.01 -7.10 -7.65
C GLU A 16 -4.48 -7.10 -7.58
N GLY A 17 -3.83 -6.30 -8.42
CA GLY A 17 -2.37 -6.12 -8.39
C GLY A 17 -1.86 -5.56 -7.07
N LEU A 18 -2.53 -4.54 -6.52
CA LEU A 18 -2.21 -3.98 -5.21
C LEU A 18 -2.34 -5.03 -4.10
N CYS A 19 -3.46 -5.75 -4.09
CA CYS A 19 -3.73 -6.80 -3.11
C CYS A 19 -2.68 -7.91 -3.21
N PHE A 20 -2.28 -8.29 -4.43
CA PHE A 20 -1.21 -9.25 -4.67
C PHE A 20 0.15 -8.78 -4.14
N ILE A 21 0.54 -7.52 -4.38
CA ILE A 21 1.80 -6.98 -3.86
C ILE A 21 1.79 -6.94 -2.33
N LEU A 22 0.68 -6.49 -1.72
CA LEU A 22 0.54 -6.44 -0.26
C LEU A 22 0.61 -7.83 0.39
N THR A 23 0.04 -8.88 -0.23
CA THR A 23 0.18 -10.26 0.28
C THR A 23 1.61 -10.80 0.19
N ARG A 24 2.45 -10.23 -0.68
CA ARG A 24 3.87 -10.59 -0.79
C ARG A 24 4.76 -9.80 0.16
N TRP A 25 4.24 -8.78 0.83
CA TRP A 25 5.00 -8.00 1.78
C TRP A 25 5.14 -8.77 3.10
N SER A 26 6.34 -9.32 3.32
CA SER A 26 6.64 -10.15 4.49
C SER A 26 6.32 -9.48 5.81
N ALA A 27 6.55 -8.17 5.95
CA ALA A 27 6.22 -7.42 7.16
C ALA A 27 4.71 -7.37 7.43
N LEU A 28 3.90 -7.13 6.40
CA LEU A 28 2.44 -7.09 6.53
C LEU A 28 1.88 -8.48 6.83
N THR A 29 2.32 -9.50 6.09
CA THR A 29 1.90 -10.89 6.29
C THR A 29 2.29 -11.39 7.68
N ALA A 30 3.52 -11.14 8.12
CA ALA A 30 3.96 -11.47 9.47
C ALA A 30 3.12 -10.75 10.53
N ALA A 31 2.80 -9.47 10.33
CA ALA A 31 1.99 -8.72 11.28
C ALA A 31 0.55 -9.23 11.40
N VAL A 32 -0.03 -9.70 10.29
CA VAL A 32 -1.37 -10.33 10.28
C VAL A 32 -1.34 -11.71 10.92
N GLU A 33 -0.37 -12.55 10.55
CA GLU A 33 -0.25 -13.93 11.07
C GLU A 33 0.07 -13.99 12.56
N ASN A 34 0.89 -13.06 13.05
CA ASN A 34 1.25 -12.98 14.47
C ASN A 34 0.28 -12.11 15.29
N GLU A 35 -0.82 -11.66 14.69
CA GLU A 35 -1.81 -10.77 15.31
C GLU A 35 -1.20 -9.53 15.99
N TRP A 36 -0.13 -8.96 15.41
CA TRP A 36 0.57 -7.80 16.00
C TRP A 36 -0.33 -6.57 16.13
N GLY A 37 -1.31 -6.43 15.24
CA GLY A 37 -2.38 -5.44 15.32
C GLY A 37 -3.56 -5.82 16.23
N GLY A 38 -3.50 -6.95 16.93
CA GLY A 38 -4.57 -7.55 17.73
C GLY A 38 -5.56 -8.39 16.89
N ARG A 39 -6.73 -8.70 17.44
CA ARG A 39 -7.76 -9.53 16.75
C ARG A 39 -8.24 -8.96 15.41
N ASP A 40 -8.02 -7.66 15.19
CA ASP A 40 -8.40 -6.96 13.97
C ASP A 40 -7.20 -6.71 13.02
N SER A 41 -6.09 -7.43 13.18
CA SER A 41 -4.90 -7.29 12.31
C SER A 41 -5.26 -7.45 10.82
N ARG A 42 -6.21 -8.35 10.52
CA ARG A 42 -6.70 -8.57 9.15
C ARG A 42 -7.53 -7.39 8.62
N GLY A 43 -8.33 -6.76 9.49
CA GLY A 43 -9.09 -5.56 9.16
C GLY A 43 -8.16 -4.37 8.87
N LYS A 44 -7.11 -4.21 9.68
CA LYS A 44 -6.06 -3.20 9.48
C LYS A 44 -5.29 -3.40 8.17
N ALA A 45 -4.90 -4.63 7.84
CA ALA A 45 -4.26 -4.93 6.56
C ALA A 45 -5.18 -4.61 5.36
N ASN A 46 -6.49 -4.87 5.50
CA ASN A 46 -7.46 -4.52 4.46
C ASN A 46 -7.68 -2.99 4.35
N ALA A 47 -7.59 -2.26 5.47
CA ALA A 47 -7.61 -0.81 5.48
C ALA A 47 -6.41 -0.24 4.70
N ILE A 48 -5.21 -0.76 4.91
CA ILE A 48 -4.01 -0.37 4.14
C ILE A 48 -4.23 -0.57 2.63
N CYS A 49 -4.83 -1.70 2.22
CA CYS A 49 -5.15 -1.93 0.81
C CYS A 49 -6.16 -0.91 0.26
N THR A 50 -7.15 -0.54 1.08
CA THR A 50 -8.16 0.46 0.70
C THR A 50 -7.55 1.85 0.59
N ASP A 51 -6.68 2.23 1.52
CA ASP A 51 -6.03 3.54 1.56
C ASP A 51 -5.03 3.70 0.40
N VAL A 52 -4.26 2.66 0.08
CA VAL A 52 -3.38 2.65 -1.11
C VAL A 52 -4.21 2.72 -2.40
N PHE A 53 -5.31 1.96 -2.50
CA PHE A 53 -6.19 2.05 -3.67
C PHE A 53 -6.80 3.45 -3.80
N ALA A 54 -7.26 4.04 -2.70
CA ALA A 54 -7.76 5.41 -2.65
C ALA A 54 -6.68 6.42 -3.02
N PHE A 55 -5.41 6.21 -2.65
CA PHE A 55 -4.30 7.07 -3.06
C PHE A 55 -4.16 7.15 -4.58
N PHE A 56 -4.21 6.02 -5.27
CA PHE A 56 -4.08 5.95 -6.73
C PHE A 56 -5.35 6.34 -7.50
N THR A 57 -6.53 6.25 -6.89
CA THR A 57 -7.81 6.53 -7.55
C THR A 57 -8.45 7.86 -7.15
N ALA A 58 -7.98 8.48 -6.06
CA ALA A 58 -8.46 9.80 -5.64
C ALA A 58 -8.19 10.83 -6.74
N PHE A 59 -9.22 11.60 -7.08
CA PHE A 59 -9.06 12.75 -7.95
C PHE A 59 -8.29 13.84 -7.21
N ARG A 60 -7.01 14.03 -7.59
CA ARG A 60 -6.13 15.05 -7.01
C ARG A 60 -5.59 15.98 -8.09
N ALA A 61 -5.41 17.24 -7.73
CA ALA A 61 -4.82 18.26 -8.60
C ALA A 61 -3.29 18.17 -8.67
N GLU A 62 -2.67 17.55 -7.65
CA GLU A 62 -1.22 17.39 -7.52
C GLU A 62 -0.72 16.02 -8.02
N PRO A 63 0.55 15.93 -8.46
CA PRO A 63 1.17 14.67 -8.83
C PRO A 63 1.23 13.69 -7.66
N LEU A 64 1.12 12.39 -7.94
CA LEU A 64 1.37 11.36 -6.92
C LEU A 64 2.86 11.34 -6.57
N HIS A 65 3.18 11.60 -5.31
CA HIS A 65 4.53 11.50 -4.78
C HIS A 65 4.70 10.19 -4.02
N ILE A 66 5.85 9.54 -4.22
CA ILE A 66 6.17 8.27 -3.55
C ILE A 66 6.24 8.43 -2.03
N ASP A 67 6.68 9.59 -1.55
CA ASP A 67 6.75 9.93 -0.12
C ASP A 67 5.37 9.88 0.56
N ASP A 68 4.30 10.27 -0.16
CA ASP A 68 2.93 10.19 0.36
C ASP A 68 2.45 8.74 0.47
N LEU A 69 2.85 7.89 -0.47
CA LEU A 69 2.56 6.45 -0.43
C LEU A 69 3.33 5.78 0.71
N GLU A 70 4.59 6.12 0.90
CA GLU A 70 5.42 5.64 2.00
C GLU A 70 4.80 5.96 3.36
N ASN A 71 4.31 7.19 3.54
CA ASN A 71 3.64 7.60 4.76
C ASN A 71 2.34 6.81 5.02
N ILE A 72 1.55 6.49 3.98
CA ILE A 72 0.35 5.64 4.11
C ILE A 72 0.75 4.23 4.58
N LEU A 73 1.79 3.65 3.96
CA LEU A 73 2.29 2.32 4.30
C LEU A 73 2.88 2.28 5.72
N GLU A 74 3.64 3.29 6.11
CA GLU A 74 4.23 3.44 7.44
C GLU A 74 3.15 3.54 8.52
N GLN A 75 2.14 4.41 8.33
CA GLN A 75 1.02 4.52 9.26
C GLN A 75 0.21 3.22 9.36
N GLY A 76 0.05 2.51 8.24
CA GLY A 76 -0.54 1.19 8.20
C GLY A 76 0.18 0.18 9.09
N LEU A 77 1.50 0.09 8.96
CA LEU A 77 2.34 -0.81 9.75
C LEU A 77 2.40 -0.43 11.23
N LEU A 78 2.45 0.87 11.53
CA LEU A 78 2.35 1.37 12.90
C LEU A 78 1.03 0.95 13.55
N SER A 79 -0.07 0.97 12.79
CA SER A 79 -1.37 0.47 13.27
C SER A 79 -1.35 -1.04 13.60
N LEU A 80 -0.48 -1.79 12.92
CA LEU A 80 -0.22 -3.20 13.14
C LEU A 80 0.85 -3.45 14.20
N ASN A 81 1.32 -2.41 14.90
CA ASN A 81 2.38 -2.48 15.91
C ASN A 81 3.69 -3.10 15.36
N THR A 82 3.94 -2.93 14.07
CA THR A 82 5.13 -3.42 13.39
C THR A 82 6.17 -2.31 13.35
N LEU A 83 7.36 -2.56 13.90
CA LEU A 83 8.55 -1.77 13.59
C LEU A 83 9.20 -2.39 12.36
N VAL A 84 9.07 -1.74 11.22
CA VAL A 84 9.75 -2.19 9.99
C VAL A 84 11.20 -1.77 10.02
N GLU A 85 12.11 -2.69 9.68
CA GLU A 85 13.52 -2.37 9.49
C GLU A 85 13.66 -1.30 8.41
N TYR A 86 14.29 -0.19 8.77
CA TYR A 86 14.62 0.93 7.87
C TYR A 86 15.18 0.39 6.54
N GLY A 87 14.41 0.56 5.45
CA GLY A 87 14.76 0.11 4.10
C GLY A 87 13.73 -0.81 3.43
N SER A 88 12.92 -1.56 4.20
CA SER A 88 11.89 -2.43 3.59
C SER A 88 10.72 -1.64 2.99
N ILE A 89 10.43 -0.44 3.49
CA ILE A 89 9.38 0.44 2.95
C ILE A 89 9.79 0.99 1.57
N GLU A 90 11.03 1.48 1.43
CA GLU A 90 11.56 2.01 0.15
C GLU A 90 11.54 0.95 -0.96
N GLU A 91 11.88 -0.31 -0.63
CA GLU A 91 11.90 -1.40 -1.62
C GLU A 91 10.49 -1.72 -2.14
N VAL A 92 9.48 -1.73 -1.25
CA VAL A 92 8.08 -2.01 -1.62
C VAL A 92 7.46 -0.84 -2.37
N SER A 93 7.74 0.40 -1.95
CA SER A 93 7.28 1.61 -2.63
C SER A 93 7.82 1.72 -4.06
N SER A 94 9.09 1.37 -4.25
CA SER A 94 9.72 1.33 -5.58
C SER A 94 9.03 0.30 -6.49
N VAL A 95 8.72 -0.90 -5.98
CA VAL A 95 7.98 -1.92 -6.74
C VAL A 95 6.59 -1.44 -7.15
N PHE A 96 5.86 -0.76 -6.25
CA PHE A 96 4.57 -0.15 -6.60
C PHE A 96 4.69 0.90 -7.70
N PHE A 97 5.70 1.76 -7.62
CA PHE A 97 5.94 2.81 -8.59
C PHE A 97 6.25 2.24 -9.99
N PHE A 98 7.10 1.21 -10.07
CA PHE A 98 7.43 0.55 -11.34
C PHE A 98 6.27 -0.25 -11.93
N ALA A 99 5.41 -0.85 -11.09
CA ALA A 99 4.23 -1.57 -11.55
C ALA A 99 3.13 -0.65 -12.14
N SER A 100 3.24 0.66 -11.89
CA SER A 100 2.28 1.66 -12.37
C SER A 100 2.71 2.37 -13.68
N ILE A 101 3.84 1.98 -14.28
CA ILE A 101 4.37 2.49 -15.56
C ILE A 101 3.87 1.61 -16.72
#